data_AF-J9DJH3-F1
#
_entry.id   AF-J9DJH3-F1
#
_cell.length_a   1.000
_cell.length_b   1.000
_cell.length_c   1.000
_cell.angle_alpha   90.00
_cell.angle_beta   90.00
_cell.angle_gamma   90.00
#
_symmetry.space_group_name_H-M   'P 1'
#
loop_
_entity.id
_entity.type
_entity.pdbx_description
1 polymer ?
#
loop_
_entity_poly.entity_id
_entity_poly.type
_entity_poly.pdbx_seq_one_letter_code
_entity_poly.pdbx_strand_id
1 'polypeptide(L)' 'VPEDAQLMTDILTVQAKDLDSEQNARISYRLSEENDDFGIHPVTGNIFVKGILDREMIAEYHLLVNASDNGK' A
#
# COMPACT_ATOMS: atom_id res chain seq x y z
N VAL A 1 -2.21 -12.91 4.12
CA VAL A 1 -1.66 -12.36 5.38
C VAL A 1 -2.36 -13.08 6.51
N PRO A 2 -1.64 -13.65 7.48
CA PRO A 2 -2.27 -14.26 8.66
C PRO A 2 -3.11 -13.24 9.42
N GLU A 3 -4.23 -13.65 10.00
CA GLU A 3 -5.11 -12.74 10.74
C GLU A 3 -4.49 -12.27 12.08
N ASP A 4 -3.54 -13.05 12.61
CA ASP A 4 -2.73 -12.73 13.80
C ASP A 4 -1.48 -11.88 13.49
N ALA A 5 -1.39 -11.34 12.27
CA ALA A 5 -0.30 -10.44 11.89
C ALA A 5 -0.26 -9.22 12.81
N GLN A 6 0.94 -8.87 13.27
CA GLN A 6 1.13 -7.70 14.13
C GLN A 6 0.92 -6.40 13.34
N LEU A 7 0.53 -5.33 14.05
CA LEU A 7 0.55 -3.99 13.48
C LEU A 7 1.93 -3.67 12.90
N MET A 8 1.94 -2.92 11.79
CA MET A 8 3.13 -2.58 11.00
C MET A 8 3.81 -3.77 10.31
N THR A 9 3.17 -4.96 10.28
CA THR A 9 3.68 -6.08 9.47
C THR A 9 3.62 -5.70 7.98
N ASP A 10 4.78 -5.79 7.32
CA ASP A 10 4.90 -5.62 5.88
C ASP A 10 4.19 -6.74 5.13
N ILE A 11 3.43 -6.38 4.11
CA ILE A 11 2.66 -7.33 3.29
C ILE A 11 3.33 -7.49 1.93
N LEU A 12 3.46 -6.36 1.22
CA LEU A 12 4.07 -6.29 -0.09
C LEU A 12 4.49 -4.86 -0.40
N THR A 13 5.36 -4.70 -1.39
CA THR A 13 5.79 -3.39 -1.88
C THR A 13 5.38 -3.26 -3.34
N VAL A 14 4.59 -2.23 -3.66
CA VAL A 14 4.28 -1.87 -5.03
C VAL A 14 5.27 -0.85 -5.58
N GLN A 15 5.53 -0.92 -6.88
CA GLN A 15 6.37 0.04 -7.58
C GLN A 15 5.71 0.44 -8.90
N ALA A 16 5.61 1.74 -9.13
CA ALA A 16 5.33 2.30 -10.44
C ALA A 16 6.63 2.78 -11.06
N LYS A 17 6.74 2.66 -12.39
CA LYS A 17 7.89 3.10 -13.16
C LYS A 17 7.44 4.16 -14.15
N ASP A 18 8.05 5.34 -14.06
CA ASP A 18 7.94 6.35 -15.10
C ASP A 18 8.92 6.03 -16.25
N LEU A 19 8.55 6.40 -17.47
CA LEU A 19 9.38 6.24 -18.67
C LEU A 19 10.62 7.14 -18.63
N ASP A 20 10.59 8.22 -17.85
CA ASP A 20 11.76 9.01 -17.49
C ASP A 20 12.61 8.22 -16.49
N SER A 21 13.59 7.51 -17.07
CA SER A 21 14.18 6.29 -16.53
C SER A 21 15.04 6.46 -15.26
N GLU A 22 15.12 7.67 -14.71
CA GLU A 22 16.03 8.00 -13.61
C GLU A 22 15.32 8.44 -12.31
N GLN A 23 13.98 8.51 -12.25
CA GLN A 23 13.35 9.10 -11.07
C GLN A 23 12.01 8.46 -10.62
N ASN A 24 12.08 7.24 -10.07
CA ASN A 24 11.01 6.72 -9.20
C ASN A 24 10.79 7.60 -7.94
N ALA A 25 11.74 8.50 -7.62
CA ALA A 25 11.73 9.32 -6.41
C ALA A 25 10.65 10.42 -6.38
N ARG A 26 9.93 10.65 -7.49
CA ARG A 26 8.82 11.63 -7.55
C ARG A 26 7.44 10.99 -7.49
N ILE A 27 7.38 9.65 -7.44
CA ILE A 27 6.13 8.91 -7.37
C ILE A 27 5.69 8.83 -5.92
N SER A 28 4.49 9.34 -5.63
CA SER A 28 3.81 9.15 -4.36
C SER A 28 2.74 8.08 -4.45
N TYR A 29 2.66 7.21 -3.45
CA TYR A 29 1.68 6.13 -3.36
C TYR A 29 0.58 6.44 -2.33
N ARG A 30 -0.67 6.06 -2.63
CA ARG A 30 -1.79 6.13 -1.69
C ARG A 30 -2.81 5.03 -1.99
N LEU A 31 -3.52 4.54 -0.99
CA LEU A 31 -4.74 3.77 -1.20
C LEU A 31 -5.82 4.70 -1.78
N SER A 32 -6.53 4.24 -2.81
CA SER A 32 -7.57 5.05 -3.47
C SER A 32 -8.72 5.37 -2.53
N GLU A 33 -9.01 4.47 -1.59
CA GLU A 33 -9.96 4.66 -0.50
C GLU A 33 -9.22 4.48 0.84
N GLU A 34 -9.70 5.16 1.88
CA GLU A 34 -9.17 4.96 3.23
C GLU A 34 -9.52 3.55 3.71
N ASN A 35 -8.57 2.92 4.38
CA ASN A 35 -8.73 1.59 4.95
C ASN A 35 -8.22 1.60 6.40
N ASP A 36 -8.97 0.96 7.28
CA ASP A 36 -8.64 0.89 8.71
C ASP A 36 -7.64 -0.22 9.01
N ASP A 37 -7.63 -1.26 8.19
CA ASP A 37 -6.85 -2.49 8.40
C ASP A 37 -5.50 -2.47 7.68
N PHE A 38 -5.39 -1.69 6.60
CA PHE A 38 -4.18 -1.57 5.79
C PHE A 38 -3.77 -0.11 5.55
N GLY A 39 -2.45 0.10 5.56
CA GLY A 39 -1.83 1.36 5.17
C GLY A 39 -0.82 1.17 4.04
N ILE A 40 -0.45 2.26 3.37
CA ILE A 40 0.65 2.27 2.40
C ILE A 40 1.61 3.42 2.70
N HIS A 41 2.91 3.13 2.67
CA HIS A 41 3.95 4.14 2.85
C HIS A 41 4.08 4.97 1.56
N PRO A 42 3.94 6.31 1.62
CA PRO A 42 3.77 7.15 0.44
C PRO A 42 5.01 7.23 -0.45
N VAL A 43 6.21 6.97 0.09
CA VAL A 43 7.47 7.01 -0.67
C VAL A 43 7.91 5.64 -1.20
N THR A 44 7.77 4.58 -0.40
CA THR A 44 8.31 3.25 -0.73
C THR A 44 7.28 2.35 -1.42
N GLY A 45 5.98 2.67 -1.34
CA GLY A 45 4.91 1.81 -1.84
C GLY A 45 4.70 0.54 -1.01
N ASN A 46 5.29 0.46 0.18
CA ASN A 46 5.10 -0.65 1.11
C ASN A 46 3.70 -0.61 1.71
N ILE A 47 2.94 -1.70 1.54
CA ILE A 47 1.64 -1.93 2.16
C ILE A 47 1.87 -2.71 3.46
N PHE A 48 1.26 -2.24 4.55
CA PHE A 48 1.43 -2.81 5.88
C PHE A 48 0.10 -2.94 6.63
N VAL A 49 0.07 -3.83 7.63
CA VAL A 49 -1.09 -4.01 8.54
C VAL A 49 -1.20 -2.80 9.47
N LYS A 50 -2.35 -2.13 9.45
CA LYS A 50 -2.68 -0.94 10.25
C LYS A 50 -3.75 -1.24 11.32
N GLY A 51 -4.55 -2.29 11.13
CA GLY A 51 -5.63 -2.70 12.04
C GLY A 51 -5.61 -4.19 12.38
N ILE A 52 -6.65 -4.64 13.08
CA ILE A 52 -6.82 -6.05 13.44
C ILE A 52 -7.49 -6.76 12.27
N LEU A 53 -6.91 -7.87 11.84
CA LEU A 53 -7.47 -8.70 10.78
C LEU A 53 -8.31 -9.81 11.41
N ASP A 54 -9.50 -10.03 10.87
CA ASP A 54 -10.40 -11.11 11.27
C ASP A 54 -10.99 -11.71 9.99
N ARG A 55 -10.63 -12.97 9.71
CA ARG A 55 -11.03 -13.63 8.47
C ARG A 55 -12.51 -14.00 8.47
N GLU A 56 -13.13 -14.22 9.62
CA GLU A 56 -14.57 -14.45 9.72
C GLU A 56 -15.37 -13.18 9.42
N MET A 57 -14.81 -12.00 9.72
CA MET A 57 -15.43 -10.71 9.41
C MET A 57 -15.18 -10.29 7.95
N ILE A 58 -13.92 -10.31 7.50
CA ILE A 58 -13.53 -9.96 6.13
C ILE A 58 -12.52 -10.99 5.61
N ALA A 59 -13.00 -11.89 4.75
CA ALA A 59 -12.18 -12.97 4.22
C ALA A 59 -11.21 -12.52 3.10
N GLU A 60 -11.50 -11.39 2.44
CA GLU A 60 -10.72 -10.89 1.30
C GLU A 60 -10.77 -9.36 1.23
N TYR A 61 -9.62 -8.75 0.91
CA TYR A 61 -9.48 -7.31 0.72
C TYR A 61 -9.04 -7.00 -0.71
N HIS A 62 -9.72 -6.04 -1.32
CA HIS A 62 -9.36 -5.48 -2.63
C HIS A 62 -8.83 -4.07 -2.43
N LEU A 63 -7.50 -3.91 -2.46
CA LEU A 63 -6.84 -2.62 -2.28
C LEU A 63 -6.50 -2.03 -3.63
N LEU A 64 -7.08 -0.87 -3.96
CA LEU A 64 -6.69 -0.07 -5.10
C LEU A 64 -5.60 0.92 -4.68
N VAL A 65 -4.48 0.91 -5.40
CA VAL A 65 -3.34 1.80 -5.13
C VAL A 65 -3.21 2.80 -6.26
N ASN A 66 -3.21 4.09 -5.90
CA ASN A 66 -2.90 5.19 -6.79
C ASN A 66 -1.41 5.52 -6.66
N ALA A 67 -0.70 5.55 -7.78
CA ALA A 67 0.65 6.09 -7.90
C ALA A 67 0.57 7.38 -8.72
N SER A 68 1.12 8.47 -8.21
CA SER A 68 1.13 9.77 -8.89
C SER A 68 2.54 10.28 -8.97
N ASP A 69 3.02 10.50 -10.20
CA ASP A 69 4.25 11.25 -10.44
C ASP A 69 3.99 12.74 -10.20
N ASN A 70 4.89 13.39 -9.48
CA ASN A 70 4.89 14.83 -9.28
C ASN A 70 5.76 15.55 -10.34
N GLY A 71 6.27 14.83 -11.34
CA GLY A 71 6.81 15.37 -12.58
C GLY A 71 5.69 15.99 -13.44
N LYS A 72 6.01 17.13 -14.05
CA LYS A 72 5.16 17.79 -15.05
C LYS A 72 5.49 17.31 -16.44
#